data_AF-J3BGJ4-F1
#
_entry.id   AF-J3BGJ4-F1
#
_cell.length_a   1.000
_cell.length_b   1.000
_cell.length_c   1.000
_cell.angle_alpha   90.00
_cell.angle_beta   90.00
_cell.angle_gamma   90.00
#
_symmetry.space_group_name_H-M   'P 1'
#
loop_
_entity.id
_entity.type
_entity.pdbx_description
1 polymer ?
#
loop_
_entity_poly.entity_id
_entity_poly.type
_entity_poly.pdbx_seq_one_letter_code
_entity_poly.pdbx_strand_id
1 'polypeptide(L)'
;MSNELYADGIGEITITGTIVRIDLMSLSATERDASNNPKPVFRQRIIMPVDAFANAVDLMQKALGGLVEAGAVRRINDQPSSPKAEIIQPSGSAVNASPNFN
;
A
#
# COMPACT_ATOMS: atom_id res chain seq x y z
N MET A 1 -5.04 -20.16 26.81
CA MET A 1 -4.61 -20.08 25.41
C MET A 1 -5.53 -19.09 24.71
N SER A 2 -5.03 -17.94 24.26
CA SER A 2 -5.83 -17.01 23.48
C SER A 2 -6.09 -17.61 22.09
N ASN A 3 -7.33 -17.51 21.63
CA ASN A 3 -7.76 -18.04 20.34
C ASN A 3 -7.48 -16.99 19.25
N GLU A 4 -6.21 -16.61 19.11
CA GLU A 4 -5.75 -15.60 18.16
C GLU A 4 -5.51 -16.24 16.79
N LEU A 5 -6.04 -15.61 15.73
CA LEU A 5 -5.74 -15.97 14.35
C LEU A 5 -4.67 -15.03 13.80
N TYR A 6 -3.51 -15.58 13.42
CA TYR A 6 -2.50 -14.85 12.66
C TYR A 6 -2.81 -14.91 11.16
N ALA A 7 -2.88 -13.73 10.54
CA ALA A 7 -3.04 -13.57 9.10
C ALA A 7 -2.12 -12.45 8.61
N ASP A 8 -1.57 -12.61 7.40
CA ASP A 8 -0.67 -11.61 6.82
C ASP A 8 -1.46 -10.43 6.23
N GLY A 9 -2.70 -10.68 5.80
CA GLY A 9 -3.58 -9.63 5.32
C GLY A 9 -4.93 -10.12 4.81
N ILE A 10 -5.62 -9.21 4.15
CA ILE A 10 -6.90 -9.44 3.48
C ILE A 10 -6.61 -9.79 2.01
N GLY A 11 -7.06 -10.96 1.57
CA GLY A 11 -6.96 -11.38 0.18
C GLY A 11 -8.08 -10.84 -0.69
N GLU A 12 -9.32 -10.97 -0.22
CA GLU A 12 -10.51 -10.52 -0.96
C GLU A 12 -11.55 -9.94 -0.01
N ILE A 13 -12.29 -8.93 -0.49
CA ILE A 13 -13.52 -8.45 0.12
C ILE A 13 -14.65 -8.61 -0.89
N THR A 14 -15.60 -9.50 -0.61
CA THR A 14 -16.77 -9.72 -1.46
C THR A 14 -18.01 -9.15 -0.79
N ILE A 15 -18.79 -8.36 -1.53
CA ILE A 15 -20.05 -7.77 -1.04
C ILE A 15 -21.19 -8.43 -1.81
N THR A 16 -22.18 -8.96 -1.10
CA THR A 16 -23.37 -9.58 -1.71
C THR A 16 -24.61 -9.18 -0.93
N GLY A 17 -25.46 -8.36 -1.56
CA GLY A 17 -26.61 -7.77 -0.89
C GLY A 17 -26.18 -6.92 0.29
N THR A 18 -26.64 -7.28 1.49
CA THR A 18 -26.34 -6.58 2.75
C THR A 18 -25.18 -7.20 3.53
N ILE A 19 -24.52 -8.22 2.97
CA ILE A 19 -23.45 -8.98 3.64
C ILE A 19 -22.10 -8.70 2.98
N VAL A 20 -21.09 -8.50 3.82
CA VAL A 20 -19.68 -8.36 3.46
C VAL A 20 -18.92 -9.59 3.95
N ARG A 21 -18.10 -10.16 3.08
CA ARG A 21 -17.18 -11.28 3.37
C ARG A 21 -15.76 -10.79 3.18
N ILE A 22 -14.91 -11.02 4.17
CA ILE A 22 -13.49 -10.65 4.14
C ILE A 22 -12.69 -11.93 4.31
N ASP A 23 -11.86 -12.23 3.32
CA ASP A 23 -11.01 -13.41 3.33
C ASP A 23 -9.62 -13.05 3.84
N LEU A 24 -9.26 -13.62 4.98
CA LEU A 24 -7.93 -13.50 5.54
C LEU A 24 -7.03 -14.55 4.92
N MET A 25 -5.89 -14.10 4.40
CA MET A 25 -4.89 -14.92 3.74
C MET A 25 -3.56 -14.83 4.48
N SER A 26 -2.75 -15.85 4.34
CA SER A 26 -1.37 -15.84 4.80
C SER A 26 -0.49 -16.71 3.89
N LEU A 27 0.78 -16.37 3.79
CA LEU A 27 1.75 -17.08 2.99
C LEU A 27 2.05 -18.45 3.62
N SER A 28 2.03 -19.50 2.79
CA SER A 28 2.42 -20.83 3.22
C SER A 28 3.91 -20.89 3.53
N ALA A 29 4.27 -21.44 4.68
CA ALA A 29 5.67 -21.72 5.01
C ALA A 29 6.21 -22.93 4.22
N THR A 30 5.34 -23.81 3.72
CA THR A 30 5.69 -25.11 3.13
C THR A 30 5.36 -25.23 1.65
N GLU A 31 4.32 -24.55 1.17
CA GLU A 31 3.92 -24.58 -0.24
C GLU A 31 4.49 -23.39 -1.01
N ARG A 32 5.08 -23.69 -2.17
CA ARG A 32 5.65 -22.68 -3.09
C ARG A 32 5.02 -22.80 -4.47
N ASP A 33 4.93 -21.68 -5.18
CA ASP A 33 4.49 -21.63 -6.57
C ASP A 33 5.62 -22.05 -7.54
N ALA A 34 5.31 -22.08 -8.84
CA ALA A 34 6.27 -22.43 -9.90
C ALA A 34 7.46 -21.46 -10.01
N SER A 35 7.33 -20.27 -9.44
CA SER A 35 8.37 -19.23 -9.36
C SER A 35 9.09 -19.24 -8.00
N ASN A 36 8.88 -20.27 -7.19
CA ASN A 36 9.46 -20.48 -5.86
C ASN A 36 9.02 -19.48 -4.77
N ASN A 37 7.94 -18.73 -4.99
CA ASN A 37 7.37 -17.82 -3.98
C ASN A 37 6.42 -18.58 -3.05
N PRO A 38 6.34 -18.19 -1.76
CA PRO A 38 5.33 -18.71 -0.84
C PRO A 38 3.92 -18.54 -1.38
N LYS A 39 3.14 -19.62 -1.42
CA LYS A 39 1.77 -19.60 -1.94
C LYS A 39 0.81 -18.98 -0.91
N PRO A 40 -0.10 -18.07 -1.31
CA PRO A 40 -1.16 -17.59 -0.42
C PRO A 40 -2.14 -18.72 -0.04
N VAL A 41 -2.45 -18.81 1.25
CA VAL A 41 -3.36 -19.80 1.86
C VAL A 41 -4.45 -19.09 2.63
N PHE A 42 -5.68 -19.53 2.40
CA PHE A 42 -6.85 -19.06 3.14
C PHE A 42 -6.76 -19.48 4.61
N ARG A 43 -6.92 -18.51 5.51
CA ARG A 43 -6.91 -18.73 6.96
C ARG A 43 -8.31 -18.72 7.54
N GLN A 44 -9.08 -17.66 7.26
CA GLN A 44 -10.42 -17.50 7.82
C GLN A 44 -11.24 -16.50 6.99
N ARG A 45 -12.56 -16.65 7.01
CA ARG A 45 -13.51 -15.69 6.46
C ARG A 45 -14.25 -14.99 7.58
N ILE A 46 -14.19 -13.66 7.59
CA ILE A 46 -15.07 -12.83 8.42
C ILE A 46 -16.30 -12.51 7.60
N ILE A 47 -17.49 -12.67 8.20
CA ILE A 47 -18.76 -12.32 7.57
C ILE A 47 -19.45 -11.32 8.47
N MET A 48 -19.81 -10.16 7.93
CA MET A 48 -20.49 -9.11 8.68
C MET A 48 -21.51 -8.36 7.82
N PRO A 49 -22.51 -7.72 8.44
CA PRO A 49 -23.39 -6.77 7.77
C PRO A 49 -22.64 -5.54 7.20
N VAL A 50 -23.21 -4.91 6.17
CA VAL A 50 -22.61 -3.75 5.49
C VAL A 50 -22.46 -2.51 6.40
N ASP A 51 -23.38 -2.29 7.33
CA ASP A 51 -23.32 -1.24 8.33
C ASP A 51 -22.18 -1.48 9.35
N ALA A 52 -22.02 -2.72 9.80
CA ALA A 52 -20.88 -3.09 10.64
C ALA A 52 -19.54 -2.89 9.92
N PHE A 53 -19.48 -3.22 8.62
CA PHE A 53 -18.30 -2.98 7.80
C PHE A 53 -17.98 -1.49 7.68
N ALA A 54 -18.97 -0.63 7.43
CA ALA A 54 -18.76 0.82 7.32
C ALA A 54 -18.18 1.41 8.63
N ASN A 55 -18.70 0.98 9.78
CA ASN A 55 -18.16 1.37 11.09
C ASN A 55 -16.73 0.89 11.30
N ALA A 56 -16.42 -0.35 10.89
CA ALA A 56 -15.06 -0.89 10.97
C ALA A 56 -14.06 -0.09 10.11
N VAL A 57 -14.47 0.32 8.90
CA VAL A 57 -13.62 1.14 8.01
C VAL A 57 -13.29 2.49 8.63
N ASP A 58 -14.27 3.19 9.21
CA ASP A 58 -14.03 4.49 9.88
C ASP A 58 -13.03 4.34 11.04
N LEU A 59 -13.19 3.30 11.87
CA LEU A 59 -12.24 2.99 12.95
C LEU A 59 -10.83 2.68 12.43
N MET A 60 -10.72 1.87 11.37
CA MET A 60 -9.42 1.54 10.77
C MET A 60 -8.74 2.77 10.16
N GLN A 61 -9.48 3.68 9.52
CA GLN A 61 -8.93 4.93 8.98
C GLN A 61 -8.41 5.86 10.07
N LYS A 62 -9.15 5.99 11.18
CA LYS A 62 -8.69 6.77 12.36
C LYS A 62 -7.43 6.17 12.97
N ALA A 63 -7.38 4.85 13.13
CA ALA A 63 -6.20 4.15 13.63
C ALA A 63 -4.98 4.36 12.70
N LEU A 64 -5.18 4.24 11.38
CA LEU A 64 -4.13 4.55 10.40
C LEU A 64 -3.65 6.00 10.50
N GLY A 65 -4.57 6.96 10.69
CA GLY A 65 -4.25 8.36 10.92
C GLY A 65 -3.30 8.54 12.11
N GLY A 66 -3.64 7.96 13.25
CA GLY A 66 -2.79 8.01 14.45
C GLY A 66 -1.41 7.37 14.25
N LEU A 67 -1.33 6.26 13.51
CA LEU A 67 -0.04 5.62 13.17
C LEU A 67 0.84 6.49 12.27
N VAL A 68 0.23 7.27 11.37
CA VAL A 68 0.96 8.21 10.51
C VAL A 68 1.47 9.40 11.31
N GLU A 69 0.64 9.97 12.19
CA GLU A 69 1.03 11.09 13.07
C GLU A 69 2.17 10.71 14.02
N ALA A 70 2.17 9.47 14.53
CA ALA A 70 3.25 8.93 15.34
C ALA A 70 4.52 8.61 14.54
N GLY A 71 4.50 8.74 13.21
CA GLY A 71 5.62 8.44 12.32
C GLY A 71 5.89 6.95 12.11
N ALA A 72 5.01 6.06 12.60
CA ALA A 72 5.15 4.62 12.46
C ALA A 72 4.81 4.10 11.05
N VAL A 73 3.95 4.82 10.33
CA VAL A 73 3.54 4.49 8.96
C VAL A 73 3.69 5.71 8.06
N ARG A 74 4.25 5.52 6.86
CA ARG A 74 4.28 6.56 5.81
C ARG A 74 3.19 6.29 4.79
N ARG A 75 2.41 7.31 4.42
CA ARG A 75 1.45 7.19 3.32
C ARG A 75 2.22 7.12 2.01
N ILE A 76 1.89 6.15 1.16
CA ILE A 76 2.55 5.94 -0.14
C ILE A 76 2.38 7.16 -1.07
N ASN A 77 1.33 7.96 -0.87
CA ASN A 77 1.08 9.18 -1.64
C ASN A 77 1.89 10.40 -1.16
N ASP A 78 2.54 10.33 0.00
CA ASP A 78 3.45 11.37 0.50
C ASP A 78 4.89 11.13 0.02
N GLN A 79 5.08 10.52 -1.16
CA GLN A 79 6.36 10.64 -1.85
C GLN A 79 6.56 12.12 -2.16
N PRO A 80 7.55 12.80 -1.56
CA PRO A 80 7.92 14.12 -2.04
C PRO A 80 8.37 13.90 -3.49
N SER A 81 7.63 14.46 -4.43
CA SER A 81 8.10 14.68 -5.79
C SER A 81 9.53 15.21 -5.66
N SER A 82 10.50 14.46 -6.20
CA SER A 82 11.91 14.81 -6.16
C SER A 82 12.08 16.31 -6.42
N PRO A 83 12.96 17.03 -5.70
CA PRO A 83 13.13 18.45 -5.93
C PRO A 83 13.39 18.65 -7.42
N LYS A 84 12.52 19.39 -8.11
CA LYS A 84 12.84 19.95 -9.42
C LYS A 84 14.20 20.61 -9.22
N ALA A 85 15.23 20.07 -9.87
CA ALA A 85 16.53 20.71 -9.92
C ALA A 85 16.28 22.16 -10.36
N GLU A 86 16.45 23.08 -9.43
CA GLU A 86 16.41 24.50 -9.68
C GLU A 86 17.60 24.76 -10.60
N ILE A 87 17.31 24.89 -11.89
CA ILE A 87 18.30 25.31 -12.88
C ILE A 87 18.63 26.75 -12.50
N ILE A 88 19.67 26.91 -11.69
CA ILE A 88 20.32 28.19 -11.44
C ILE A 88 20.71 28.70 -12.83
N GLN A 89 20.02 29.74 -13.28
CA GLN A 89 20.28 30.39 -14.57
C GLN A 89 21.36 31.44 -14.31
N PRO A 90 22.61 31.27 -14.77
CA PRO A 90 23.56 32.36 -14.72
C PRO A 90 23.29 33.27 -15.92
N SER A 91 22.86 34.50 -15.61
CA SER A 91 22.93 35.65 -16.50
C SER A 91 24.37 35.83 -17.01
N GLY A 92 24.58 35.68 -18.32
CA GLY A 92 25.89 35.94 -18.91
C GLY A 92 25.93 35.69 -20.41
N SER A 93 26.01 36.77 -21.18
CA SER A 93 26.20 36.82 -22.62
C SER A 93 27.46 36.09 -23.07
N ALA A 94 27.36 35.15 -24.02
CA ALA A 94 28.51 34.69 -24.82
C ALA A 94 28.06 34.06 -26.15
N VAL A 95 28.17 34.87 -27.22
CA VAL A 95 28.56 34.57 -28.61
C VAL A 95 28.51 33.09 -29.04
N ASN A 96 27.53 32.76 -29.87
CA ASN A 96 27.50 31.54 -30.68
C ASN A 96 28.59 31.61 -31.76
N ALA A 97 29.64 30.80 -31.64
CA ALA A 97 30.57 30.48 -32.71
C ALA A 97 30.99 29.02 -32.57
N SER A 98 30.29 28.12 -33.27
CA SER A 98 30.72 26.73 -33.43
C SER A 98 31.61 26.61 -34.68
N PRO A 99 32.89 26.23 -34.54
CA PRO A 99 33.67 25.68 -35.62
C PRO A 99 33.46 24.16 -35.67
N ASN A 100 33.54 23.60 -36.88
CA ASN A 100 33.85 22.19 -37.16
C ASN A 100 32.68 21.23 -37.46
N PHE A 101 32.12 21.36 -38.67
CA PHE A 101 31.81 20.19 -39.50
C PHE A 101 32.91 20.09 -40.58
N ASN A 102 33.62 18.97 -40.59
CA ASN A 102 34.46 18.46 -41.68
C ASN A 102 33.69 17.32 -42.33
#